data_AF-A0A2D0YAF5-F1
#
_entry.id   AF-A0A2D0YAF5-F1
#
_cell.length_a   1.000
_cell.length_b   1.000
_cell.length_c   1.000
_cell.angle_alpha   90.00
_cell.angle_beta   90.00
_cell.angle_gamma   90.00
#
_symmetry.space_group_name_H-M   'P 1'
#
loop_
_entity.id
_entity.type
_entity.pdbx_description
1 polymer ?
#
loop_
_entity_poly.entity_id
_entity_poly.type
_entity_poly.pdbx_seq_one_letter_code
_entity_poly.pdbx_strand_id
1 'polypeptide(L)'
;FAIISMSSIHIMLLHTEGSSNPLGTNSDIDKIPFHPYHSHKDILMLTIMITTMFTIMSFSPDIFNDPENFSKANPLVTPQHIKPEWYFLFAYGILRSIPNKLGGTVALVLSVAILMTMP
;
A
#
# COMPACT_ATOMS: atom_id res chain seq x y z
N PHE A 1 -11.49 -12.50 -1.06
CA PHE A 1 -12.35 -12.39 -2.27
C PHE A 1 -12.92 -10.99 -2.49
N ALA A 2 -13.42 -10.27 -1.47
CA ALA A 2 -13.94 -8.90 -1.63
C ALA A 2 -12.96 -7.91 -2.30
N ILE A 3 -11.66 -8.01 -1.99
CA ILE A 3 -10.64 -7.18 -2.64
C ILE A 3 -10.55 -7.47 -4.15
N ILE A 4 -10.61 -8.75 -4.56
CA ILE A 4 -10.57 -9.15 -5.98
C ILE A 4 -11.80 -8.61 -6.73
N SER A 5 -12.98 -8.65 -6.11
CA SER A 5 -14.18 -8.07 -6.71
C SER A 5 -14.12 -6.55 -6.81
N MET A 6 -13.56 -5.87 -5.81
CA MET A 6 -13.40 -4.42 -5.89
C MET A 6 -12.35 -4.03 -6.94
N SER A 7 -11.26 -4.80 -7.07
CA SER A 7 -10.24 -4.55 -8.09
C SER A 7 -10.75 -4.78 -9.50
N SER A 8 -11.65 -5.75 -9.73
CA SER A 8 -12.24 -5.95 -11.06
C SER A 8 -13.20 -4.81 -11.43
N ILE A 9 -14.01 -4.31 -10.49
CA ILE A 9 -14.85 -3.12 -10.69
C ILE A 9 -13.97 -1.91 -10.99
N HIS A 10 -12.87 -1.74 -10.25
CA HIS A 10 -11.91 -0.66 -10.49
C HIS A 10 -11.31 -0.71 -11.91
N ILE A 11 -10.88 -1.88 -12.39
CA ILE A 11 -10.34 -2.04 -13.76
C ILE A 11 -11.42 -1.75 -14.82
N MET A 12 -12.67 -2.18 -14.58
CA MET A 12 -13.77 -1.90 -15.51
C MET A 12 -14.03 -0.41 -15.65
N LEU A 13 -14.01 0.34 -14.53
CA LEU A 13 -14.14 1.80 -14.54
C LEU A 13 -12.93 2.48 -15.20
N LEU A 14 -11.72 1.95 -15.00
CA LEU A 14 -10.53 2.48 -15.69
C LEU A 14 -10.64 2.30 -17.21
N HIS A 15 -11.25 1.21 -17.69
CA HIS A 15 -11.39 0.94 -19.12
C HIS A 15 -12.42 1.82 -19.82
N THR A 16 -13.32 2.51 -19.11
CA THR A 16 -14.28 3.43 -19.75
C THR A 16 -13.61 4.72 -20.21
N GLU A 17 -12.70 5.27 -19.41
CA GLU A 17 -11.97 6.52 -19.72
C GLU A 17 -10.57 6.26 -20.31
N GLY A 18 -9.95 5.14 -19.95
CA GLY A 18 -8.57 4.82 -20.26
C GLY A 18 -7.56 5.45 -19.28
N SER A 19 -6.28 5.11 -19.46
CA SER A 19 -5.20 5.59 -18.60
C SER A 19 -4.82 7.04 -18.89
N SER A 20 -4.53 7.81 -17.84
CA SER A 20 -3.85 9.11 -17.94
C SER A 20 -2.38 8.94 -18.36
N ASN A 21 -1.72 10.04 -18.72
CA ASN A 21 -0.29 10.06 -19.05
C ASN A 21 0.45 11.12 -18.20
N PRO A 22 1.79 11.05 -18.11
CA PRO A 22 2.58 11.98 -17.29
C PRO A 22 2.44 13.47 -17.65
N LEU A 23 2.05 13.78 -18.89
CA LEU A 23 1.84 15.17 -19.33
C LEU A 23 0.44 15.69 -18.97
N GLY A 24 -0.48 14.81 -18.54
CA GLY A 24 -1.86 15.19 -18.21
C GLY A 24 -2.67 15.70 -19.40
N THR A 25 -2.23 15.43 -20.63
CA THR A 25 -2.90 15.87 -21.87
C THR A 25 -3.71 14.73 -22.51
N ASN A 26 -4.47 15.00 -23.57
CA ASN A 26 -5.23 13.95 -24.25
C ASN A 26 -4.29 12.90 -24.90
N SER A 27 -4.40 11.65 -24.47
CA SER A 27 -3.60 10.52 -24.98
C SER A 27 -4.13 9.90 -26.27
N ASP A 28 -5.35 10.23 -26.71
CA ASP A 28 -5.97 9.65 -27.92
C ASP A 28 -5.18 9.92 -29.21
N ILE A 29 -4.35 10.97 -29.21
CA ILE A 29 -3.56 11.41 -30.37
C ILE A 29 -2.46 10.40 -30.71
N ASP A 30 -1.96 9.66 -29.72
CA ASP A 30 -0.82 8.73 -29.88
C ASP A 30 -0.97 7.49 -28.98
N LYS A 31 -2.03 6.70 -29.23
CA LYS A 31 -2.23 5.43 -28.54
C LYS A 31 -1.43 4.31 -29.20
N ILE A 32 -0.71 3.56 -28.38
CA ILE A 32 -0.08 2.29 -28.77
C ILE A 32 -0.88 1.10 -28.22
N PRO A 33 -0.88 -0.06 -28.90
CA PRO A 33 -1.54 -1.24 -28.37
C PRO A 33 -0.85 -1.72 -27.08
N PHE A 34 -1.62 -2.31 -26.18
CA PHE A 34 -1.10 -2.83 -24.92
C PHE A 34 -0.03 -3.91 -25.13
N HIS A 35 -0.28 -4.85 -26.04
CA HIS A 35 0.69 -5.84 -26.47
C HIS A 35 1.31 -5.41 -27.81
N PRO A 36 2.65 -5.45 -27.97
CA PRO A 36 3.65 -6.05 -27.07
C PRO A 36 4.22 -5.08 -26.01
N TYR A 37 3.94 -3.78 -26.14
CA TYR A 37 4.67 -2.72 -25.43
C TYR A 37 4.52 -2.77 -23.90
N HIS A 38 3.31 -2.62 -23.39
CA HIS A 38 3.05 -2.65 -21.95
C HIS A 38 3.21 -4.06 -21.38
N SER A 39 2.87 -5.11 -22.15
CA SER A 39 3.08 -6.49 -21.71
C SER A 39 4.54 -6.80 -21.37
N HIS A 40 5.50 -6.43 -22.22
CA HIS A 40 6.92 -6.66 -21.92
C HIS A 40 7.43 -5.78 -20.77
N LYS A 41 6.97 -4.52 -20.70
CA LYS A 41 7.29 -3.63 -19.59
C LYS A 41 6.81 -4.21 -18.25
N ASP A 42 5.60 -4.75 -18.20
CA ASP A 42 5.02 -5.33 -16.99
C ASP A 42 5.74 -6.62 -16.59
N ILE A 43 6.12 -7.47 -17.55
CA ILE A 43 6.95 -8.66 -17.28
C ILE A 43 8.30 -8.26 -16.67
N LEU A 44 8.94 -7.20 -17.19
CA LEU A 44 10.18 -6.70 -16.59
C LEU A 44 9.96 -6.25 -15.15
N MET A 45 8.91 -5.47 -14.88
CA MET A 45 8.61 -5.02 -13.52
C MET A 45 8.27 -6.18 -12.58
N LEU A 46 7.54 -7.19 -13.07
CA LEU A 46 7.21 -8.39 -12.32
C LEU A 46 8.46 -9.20 -11.96
N THR A 47 9.41 -9.34 -12.90
CA THR A 47 10.68 -10.05 -12.62
C THR A 47 11.53 -9.31 -11.58
N ILE A 48 11.57 -7.98 -11.62
CA ILE A 48 12.24 -7.18 -10.58
C ILE A 48 11.56 -7.35 -9.21
N MET A 49 10.23 -7.32 -9.17
CA MET A 49 9.48 -7.53 -7.92
C MET A 49 9.70 -8.92 -7.33
N ILE A 50 9.67 -9.98 -8.15
CA ILE A 50 9.87 -11.35 -7.69
C ILE A 50 11.31 -11.57 -7.22
N THR A 51 12.29 -11.05 -7.95
CA THR A 51 13.70 -11.17 -7.57
C THR A 51 13.98 -10.46 -6.25
N THR A 52 13.50 -9.22 -6.07
CA THR A 52 13.63 -8.50 -4.79
C THR A 52 12.94 -9.25 -3.65
N MET A 53 11.73 -9.77 -3.85
CA MET A 53 11.04 -10.59 -2.84
C MET A 53 11.87 -11.82 -2.45
N PHE A 54 12.41 -12.57 -3.41
CA PHE A 54 13.24 -13.74 -3.12
C PHE A 54 14.55 -13.38 -2.43
N THR A 55 15.17 -12.25 -2.78
CA THR A 55 16.38 -11.81 -2.06
C THR A 55 16.09 -11.53 -0.59
N ILE A 56 14.98 -10.84 -0.28
CA ILE A 56 14.57 -10.56 1.11
C ILE A 56 14.30 -11.87 1.84
N MET A 57 13.50 -12.77 1.27
CA MET A 57 13.16 -14.05 1.92
C MET A 57 14.38 -14.96 2.15
N SER A 58 15.34 -14.95 1.22
CA SER A 58 16.50 -15.86 1.29
C SER A 58 17.60 -15.33 2.21
N PHE A 59 17.84 -14.01 2.22
CA PHE A 59 18.98 -13.42 2.92
C PHE A 59 18.60 -12.70 4.21
N SER A 60 17.39 -12.16 4.32
CA SER A 60 16.96 -11.35 5.47
C SER A 60 15.45 -11.44 5.72
N PRO A 61 14.90 -12.64 6.00
CA PRO A 61 13.45 -12.86 6.08
C PRO A 61 12.77 -12.02 7.17
N ASP A 62 13.51 -11.65 8.22
CA ASP A 62 12.96 -10.93 9.38
C ASP A 62 13.26 -9.43 9.38
N ILE A 63 13.80 -8.87 8.30
CA ILE A 63 14.19 -7.44 8.26
C ILE A 63 13.02 -6.48 8.51
N PHE A 64 11.79 -6.90 8.18
CA PHE A 64 10.57 -6.11 8.37
C PHE A 64 9.74 -6.51 9.60
N ASN A 65 10.19 -7.53 10.35
CA ASN A 65 9.50 -8.03 11.54
C ASN A 65 10.04 -7.37 12.82
N ASP A 66 9.18 -7.26 13.83
CA ASP A 66 9.63 -6.87 15.17
C ASP A 66 10.06 -8.10 15.97
N PRO A 67 11.27 -8.11 16.60
CA PRO A 67 11.71 -9.21 17.44
C PRO A 67 10.74 -9.60 18.56
N GLU A 68 9.95 -8.65 19.07
CA GLU A 68 8.98 -8.91 20.14
C GLU A 68 7.90 -9.92 19.70
N ASN A 69 7.59 -10.01 18.40
CA ASN A 69 6.59 -10.95 17.85
C ASN A 69 7.05 -12.43 17.84
N PHE A 70 8.32 -12.72 18.12
CA PHE A 70 8.78 -14.10 18.32
C PHE A 70 8.48 -14.63 19.74
N SER A 71 8.15 -13.75 20.67
CA SER A 71 7.69 -14.15 22.00
C SER A 71 6.19 -14.47 21.98
N LYS A 72 5.74 -15.39 22.83
CA LYS A 72 4.31 -15.69 22.96
C LYS A 72 3.60 -14.51 23.62
N ALA A 73 2.41 -14.17 23.13
CA ALA A 73 1.59 -13.10 23.68
C ALA A 73 1.30 -13.34 25.17
N ASN A 74 1.52 -12.30 25.99
CA ASN A 74 1.20 -12.30 27.41
C ASN A 74 0.26 -11.11 27.71
N PRO A 75 -1.03 -11.35 28.03
CA PRO A 75 -1.99 -10.28 28.32
C PRO A 75 -1.63 -9.40 29.52
N LEU A 76 -0.76 -9.87 30.41
CA LEU A 76 -0.35 -9.17 31.64
C LEU A 76 0.89 -8.31 31.44
N VAL A 77 1.57 -8.39 30.30
CA VAL A 77 2.85 -7.70 30.06
C VAL A 77 2.79 -6.97 28.72
N THR A 78 2.90 -5.65 28.75
CA THR A 78 3.09 -4.82 27.56
C THR A 78 4.58 -4.57 27.33
N PRO A 79 5.11 -4.81 26.12
CA PRO A 79 6.49 -4.47 25.80
C PRO A 79 6.75 -2.97 25.90
N GLN A 80 8.01 -2.59 26.16
CA GLN A 80 8.40 -1.21 26.42
C GLN A 80 8.23 -0.30 25.20
N HIS A 81 8.47 -0.80 23.99
CA HIS A 81 8.44 -0.02 22.74
C HIS A 81 7.39 -0.55 21.76
N ILE A 82 6.19 -0.87 22.26
CA ILE A 82 5.07 -1.33 21.42
C ILE A 82 4.77 -0.36 20.27
N LYS A 83 4.76 -0.90 19.06
CA LYS A 83 4.50 -0.19 17.80
C LYS A 83 3.85 -1.16 16.81
N PRO A 84 3.08 -0.66 15.83
CA PRO A 84 2.57 -1.49 14.75
C PRO A 84 3.67 -1.78 13.71
N GLU A 85 3.34 -2.60 12.73
CA GLU A 85 4.18 -2.84 11.56
C GLU A 85 4.50 -1.55 10.81
N TRP A 86 5.60 -1.58 10.06
CA TRP A 86 6.20 -0.39 9.44
C TRP A 86 5.24 0.40 8.54
N TYR A 87 4.35 -0.29 7.82
CA TYR A 87 3.38 0.34 6.91
C TYR A 87 2.25 1.11 7.63
N PHE A 88 2.09 0.94 8.96
CA PHE A 88 1.15 1.72 9.78
C PHE A 88 1.82 2.83 10.59
N LEU A 89 3.15 2.98 10.56
CA LEU A 89 3.85 3.95 11.39
C LEU A 89 3.45 5.41 11.11
N PHE A 90 3.09 5.75 9.86
CA PHE A 90 2.61 7.10 9.53
C PHE A 90 1.30 7.42 10.28
N ALA A 91 0.35 6.50 10.29
CA ALA A 91 -0.96 6.64 10.92
C ALA A 91 -0.84 6.60 12.45
N TYR A 92 0.05 5.74 12.97
CA TYR A 92 0.40 5.70 14.39
C TYR A 92 1.05 7.02 14.88
N GLY A 93 1.89 7.63 14.05
CA GLY A 93 2.45 8.95 14.30
C GLY A 93 1.37 10.03 14.46
N ILE A 94 0.39 10.04 13.55
CA ILE A 94 -0.78 10.95 13.60
C ILE A 94 -1.63 10.70 14.85
N LEU A 95 -1.89 9.44 15.20
CA LEU A 95 -2.66 9.08 16.40
C LEU A 95 -2.03 9.63 17.68
N ARG A 96 -0.70 9.55 17.81
CA ARG A 96 0.04 9.99 19.01
C ARG A 96 0.31 11.49 19.07
N SER A 97 0.20 12.22 17.96
CA SER A 97 0.46 13.67 17.93
C SER A 97 -0.64 14.48 18.62
N ILE A 98 -1.83 13.90 18.79
CA ILE A 98 -2.98 14.55 19.42
C ILE A 98 -3.13 14.03 20.86
N PRO A 99 -2.93 14.87 21.90
CA PRO A 99 -3.03 14.47 23.30
C PRO A 99 -4.49 14.37 23.78
N ASN A 100 -5.36 13.79 22.96
CA ASN A 100 -6.76 13.51 23.26
C ASN A 100 -7.15 12.17 22.63
N LYS A 101 -7.73 11.26 23.42
CA LYS A 101 -8.08 9.92 22.96
C LYS A 101 -9.05 9.94 21.76
N LEU A 102 -10.13 10.72 21.86
CA LEU A 102 -11.12 10.84 20.78
C LEU A 102 -10.52 11.55 19.56
N GLY A 103 -9.84 12.67 19.77
CA GLY A 103 -9.22 13.47 18.71
C GLY A 103 -8.19 12.67 17.91
N GLY A 104 -7.32 11.91 18.59
CA GLY A 104 -6.35 11.04 17.94
C GLY A 104 -7.02 9.93 17.13
N THR A 105 -8.06 9.27 17.66
CA THR A 105 -8.80 8.24 16.90
C THR A 105 -9.50 8.82 15.68
N VAL A 106 -10.11 10.00 15.79
CA VAL A 106 -10.73 10.68 14.65
C VAL A 106 -9.67 11.05 13.59
N ALA A 107 -8.53 11.59 14.01
CA ALA A 107 -7.45 11.94 13.09
C ALA A 107 -6.84 10.72 12.39
N LEU A 108 -6.73 9.58 13.08
CA LEU A 108 -6.31 8.32 12.47
C LEU A 108 -7.25 7.92 11.30
N VAL A 109 -8.56 7.93 11.53
CA VAL A 109 -9.55 7.60 10.48
C VAL A 109 -9.47 8.61 9.33
N LEU A 110 -9.38 9.90 9.66
CA LEU A 110 -9.29 10.97 8.67
C LEU A 110 -8.00 10.90 7.83
N SER A 111 -6.91 10.37 8.38
CA SER A 111 -5.65 10.23 7.62
C SER A 111 -5.77 9.38 6.36
N VAL A 112 -6.74 8.46 6.34
CA VAL A 112 -7.08 7.63 5.16
C VAL A 112 -8.31 8.19 4.44
N ALA A 113 -9.36 8.58 5.18
CA ALA A 113 -10.60 9.07 4.60
C ALA A 113 -10.45 10.37 3.81
N ILE A 114 -9.40 11.17 4.09
CA ILE A 114 -9.09 12.38 3.33
C ILE A 114 -8.86 12.11 1.83
N LEU A 115 -8.45 10.90 1.45
CA LEU A 115 -8.29 10.51 0.05
C LEU A 115 -9.62 10.58 -0.73
N MET A 116 -10.77 10.49 -0.06
CA MET A 116 -12.09 10.62 -0.68
C MET A 116 -12.46 12.09 -1.00
N THR A 117 -11.68 13.06 -0.52
CA THR A 117 -11.91 14.49 -0.78
C THR A 117 -11.18 15.01 -2.01
N MET A 118 -10.12 14.31 -2.44
CA MET A 118 -9.47 14.60 -3.72
C MET A 118 -10.30 13.95 -4.83
N PRO A 119 -10.61 14.69 -5.92
CA PRO A 119 -11.31 14.13 -7.07
C PRO A 119 -10.47 13.08 -7.81
#